data_AF-A0A4Q5MYT3-F1
#
_entry.id   AF-A0A4Q5MYT3-F1
#
_cell.length_a   1.000
_cell.length_b   1.000
_cell.length_c   1.000
_cell.angle_alpha   90.00
_cell.angle_beta   90.00
_cell.angle_gamma   90.00
#
_symmetry.space_group_name_H-M   'P 1'
#
loop_
_entity.id
_entity.type
_entity.pdbx_description
1 polymer ?
#
loop_
_entity_poly.entity_id
_entity_poly.type
_entity_poly.pdbx_seq_one_letter_code
_entity_poly.pdbx_strand_id
1 'polypeptide(L)'
;MSESRVATGAWWDPQMWARARAAYVYDLDHHANAPAGFIQWLHWVLEAHVARGTQGRAALAVPPRAVITATAGLNRHHSLRASTRAAMEQAIIDDRQAGRMLSRSSWIHEAIAVAVSDAEKRAGGTLAPVPDGQRLPNQPAKPSC
;
A
#
# COMPACT_ATOMS: atom_id res chain seq x y z
N MET A 1 19.70 -1.70 17.24
CA MET A 1 18.58 -1.02 17.93
C MET A 1 17.32 -1.30 17.13
N SER A 2 16.30 -1.94 17.72
CA SER A 2 15.03 -2.20 17.01
C SER A 2 14.24 -0.91 16.89
N GLU A 3 13.80 -0.58 15.68
CA GLU A 3 12.97 0.60 15.44
C GLU A 3 11.56 0.45 16.05
N SER A 4 11.08 1.51 16.70
CA SER A 4 9.73 1.56 17.28
C SER A 4 8.64 1.39 16.22
N ARG A 5 7.55 0.72 16.59
CA ARG A 5 6.37 0.55 15.71
C ARG A 5 5.14 1.27 16.26
N VAL A 6 4.36 1.84 15.35
CA VAL A 6 3.16 2.63 15.64
C VAL A 6 1.95 1.99 14.95
N ALA A 7 0.90 1.73 15.73
CA ALA A 7 -0.37 1.27 15.19
C ALA A 7 -0.98 2.38 14.31
N THR A 8 -1.15 2.08 13.02
CA THR A 8 -1.63 3.03 12.03
C THR A 8 -2.93 2.53 11.42
N GLY A 9 -4.03 3.19 11.76
CA GLY A 9 -5.33 2.90 11.19
C GLY A 9 -5.40 3.26 9.71
N ALA A 10 -5.84 2.31 8.90
CA ALA A 10 -6.18 2.52 7.50
C ALA A 10 -7.56 1.90 7.23
N TRP A 11 -8.39 2.65 6.53
CA TRP A 11 -9.68 2.13 6.08
C TRP A 11 -9.50 1.42 4.74
N TRP A 12 -10.02 0.20 4.66
CA TRP A 12 -9.96 -0.64 3.46
C TRP A 12 -11.35 -0.90 2.91
N ASP A 13 -11.50 -0.62 1.63
CA ASP A 13 -12.56 -1.22 0.82
C ASP A 13 -12.21 -2.72 0.59
N PRO A 14 -13.17 -3.65 0.71
CA PRO A 14 -12.92 -5.07 0.45
C PRO A 14 -12.29 -5.37 -0.91
N GLN A 15 -12.68 -4.67 -1.97
CA GLN A 15 -12.11 -4.89 -3.30
C GLN A 15 -10.64 -4.45 -3.35
N MET A 16 -10.32 -3.27 -2.81
CA MET A 16 -8.94 -2.80 -2.67
C MET A 16 -8.11 -3.72 -1.76
N TRP A 17 -8.69 -4.26 -0.69
CA TRP A 17 -8.01 -5.25 0.16
C TRP A 17 -7.63 -6.50 -0.62
N ALA A 18 -8.56 -7.07 -1.40
CA ALA A 18 -8.29 -8.24 -2.23
C ALA A 18 -7.22 -7.95 -3.30
N ARG A 19 -7.31 -6.80 -3.97
CA ARG A 19 -6.32 -6.38 -4.98
C ARG A 19 -4.94 -6.14 -4.39
N ALA A 20 -4.84 -5.53 -3.22
CA ALA A 20 -3.57 -5.36 -2.52
C ALA A 20 -2.92 -6.69 -2.14
N ARG A 21 -3.73 -7.69 -1.72
CA ARG A 21 -3.24 -9.05 -1.46
C ARG A 21 -2.69 -9.70 -2.73
N ALA A 22 -3.39 -9.56 -3.86
CA ALA A 22 -2.95 -10.08 -5.15
C ALA A 22 -1.64 -9.40 -5.62
N ALA A 23 -1.55 -8.08 -5.50
CA ALA A 23 -0.34 -7.32 -5.82
C ALA A 23 0.86 -7.75 -4.97
N TYR A 24 0.65 -7.96 -3.67
CA TYR A 24 1.70 -8.50 -2.79
C TYR A 24 2.18 -9.87 -3.25
N VAL A 25 1.28 -10.81 -3.54
CA VAL A 25 1.66 -12.16 -4.01
C VAL A 25 2.42 -12.07 -5.33
N TYR A 26 1.93 -11.27 -6.27
CA TYR A 26 2.62 -11.05 -7.53
C TYR A 26 4.03 -10.49 -7.34
N ASP A 27 4.17 -9.45 -6.50
CA ASP A 27 5.47 -8.84 -6.22
C ASP A 27 6.41 -9.79 -5.51
N LEU A 28 5.91 -10.56 -4.55
CA LEU A 28 6.67 -11.59 -3.85
C LEU A 28 7.31 -12.60 -4.81
N ASP A 29 6.58 -13.00 -5.84
CA ASP A 29 7.01 -14.02 -6.80
C ASP A 29 7.89 -13.43 -7.93
N HIS A 30 7.70 -12.16 -8.30
CA HIS A 30 8.29 -11.58 -9.51
C HIS A 30 9.31 -10.45 -9.26
N HIS A 31 9.43 -9.93 -8.04
CA HIS A 31 10.41 -8.90 -7.70
C HIS A 31 11.44 -9.43 -6.71
N ALA A 32 12.71 -9.48 -7.14
CA ALA A 32 13.82 -9.91 -6.30
C ALA A 32 13.86 -9.20 -4.92
N ASN A 33 13.57 -7.90 -4.92
CA ASN A 33 13.61 -7.06 -3.73
C ASN A 33 12.27 -6.94 -2.99
N ALA A 34 11.20 -7.62 -3.43
CA ALA A 34 9.92 -7.54 -2.74
C ALA A 34 10.05 -8.08 -1.31
N PRO A 35 9.51 -7.39 -0.30
CA PRO A 35 9.57 -7.88 1.06
C PRO A 35 8.80 -9.19 1.22
N ALA A 36 9.33 -10.11 2.02
CA ALA A 36 8.77 -11.45 2.22
C ALA A 36 7.52 -11.47 3.13
N GLY A 37 6.88 -10.33 3.41
CA GLY A 37 5.71 -10.28 4.28
C GLY A 37 4.82 -9.10 3.93
N PHE A 38 3.49 -9.29 3.95
CA PHE A 38 2.53 -8.26 3.52
C PHE A 38 2.71 -6.92 4.24
N ILE A 39 2.94 -6.92 5.55
CA ILE A 39 3.18 -5.68 6.30
C ILE A 39 4.49 -5.03 5.85
N GLN A 40 5.54 -5.80 5.56
CA GLN A 40 6.80 -5.24 5.05
C GLN A 40 6.63 -4.70 3.62
N TRP A 41 5.85 -5.38 2.79
CA TRP A 41 5.46 -4.90 1.46
C TRP A 41 4.67 -3.59 1.56
N LEU A 42 3.78 -3.47 2.54
CA LEU A 42 3.07 -2.22 2.79
C LEU A 42 4.03 -1.07 3.16
N HIS A 43 5.08 -1.32 3.96
CA HIS A 43 6.11 -0.30 4.20
C HIS A 43 6.77 0.12 2.89
N TRP A 44 7.19 -0.86 2.08
CA TRP A 44 7.86 -0.62 0.82
C TRP A 44 7.00 0.21 -0.15
N VAL A 45 5.70 -0.09 -0.24
CA VAL A 45 4.73 0.69 -1.03
C VAL A 45 4.60 2.13 -0.53
N LEU A 46 4.47 2.32 0.78
CA LEU A 46 4.35 3.67 1.37
C LEU A 46 5.63 4.47 1.18
N GLU A 47 6.80 3.86 1.39
CA GLU A 47 8.11 4.48 1.19
C GLU A 47 8.32 4.87 -0.29
N ALA A 48 7.95 3.99 -1.22
CA ALA A 48 7.97 4.33 -2.64
C ALA A 48 7.02 5.49 -2.97
N HIS A 49 5.86 5.59 -2.31
CA HIS A 49 4.92 6.69 -2.53
C HIS A 49 5.38 8.02 -1.92
N VAL A 50 6.06 7.98 -0.77
CA VAL A 50 6.78 9.14 -0.22
C VAL A 50 7.84 9.61 -1.22
N ALA A 51 8.68 8.69 -1.73
CA ALA A 51 9.81 9.00 -2.61
C ALA A 51 9.41 9.65 -3.95
N ARG A 52 8.16 9.52 -4.39
CA ARG A 52 7.64 10.23 -5.57
C ARG A 52 7.62 11.75 -5.40
N GLY A 53 7.66 12.24 -4.16
CA GLY A 53 7.50 13.66 -3.85
C GLY A 53 6.11 14.19 -4.23
N THR A 54 5.86 15.45 -3.89
CA THR A 54 4.54 16.08 -4.10
C THR A 54 4.15 16.15 -5.57
N GLN A 55 5.09 16.54 -6.44
CA GLN A 55 4.84 16.62 -7.89
C GLN A 55 4.59 15.24 -8.51
N GLY A 56 5.39 14.23 -8.14
CA GLY A 56 5.22 12.89 -8.65
C GLY A 56 3.88 12.28 -8.22
N ARG A 57 3.44 12.51 -6.97
CA ARG A 57 2.10 12.11 -6.53
C ARG A 57 0.99 12.86 -7.26
N ALA A 58 1.14 14.17 -7.48
CA ALA A 58 0.21 14.99 -8.25
C ALA A 58 -0.04 14.42 -9.66
N ALA A 59 1.00 13.91 -10.32
CA ALA A 59 0.94 13.38 -11.67
C ALA A 59 0.26 12.01 -11.80
N LEU A 60 0.03 11.26 -10.71
CA LEU A 60 -0.50 9.89 -10.79
C LEU A 60 -1.98 9.83 -11.23
N ALA A 61 -2.71 10.95 -11.14
CA ALA A 61 -4.13 11.05 -11.52
C ALA A 61 -5.01 9.89 -10.98
N VAL A 62 -4.73 9.42 -9.76
CA VAL A 62 -5.43 8.29 -9.16
C VAL A 62 -6.89 8.70 -8.88
N PRO A 63 -7.88 7.92 -9.35
CA PRO A 63 -9.27 8.20 -9.04
C PRO A 63 -9.50 8.28 -7.53
N PRO A 64 -10.33 9.22 -7.04
CA PRO A 64 -10.69 9.26 -5.64
C PRO A 64 -11.29 7.93 -5.20
N ARG A 65 -11.00 7.53 -3.94
CA ARG A 65 -11.58 6.35 -3.34
C ARG A 65 -13.11 6.40 -3.45
N ALA A 66 -13.72 5.32 -3.93
CA ALA A 66 -15.18 5.20 -3.94
C ALA A 66 -15.74 5.34 -2.51
N VAL A 67 -16.81 6.11 -2.36
CA VAL A 67 -17.54 6.23 -1.09
C VAL A 67 -18.41 4.98 -0.95
N ILE A 68 -17.94 4.02 -0.17
CA ILE A 68 -18.73 2.84 0.20
C ILE A 68 -19.39 3.12 1.55
N THR A 69 -20.61 2.60 1.74
CA THR A 69 -21.30 2.66 3.03
C THR A 69 -20.42 2.06 4.13
N ALA A 70 -20.39 2.72 5.29
CA ALA A 70 -19.46 2.40 6.38
C ALA A 70 -19.56 0.94 6.89
N THR A 71 -20.68 0.25 6.64
CA THR A 71 -20.94 -1.13 7.02
C THR A 71 -20.16 -2.17 6.21
N ALA A 72 -19.60 -1.82 5.05
CA ALA A 72 -18.81 -2.72 4.22
C ALA A 72 -17.28 -2.51 4.32
N GLY A 73 -16.84 -1.45 5.00
CA GLY A 73 -15.42 -1.11 5.12
C GLY A 73 -14.70 -1.85 6.26
N LEU A 74 -13.46 -2.26 6.02
CA LEU A 74 -12.61 -2.89 7.03
C LEU A 74 -11.67 -1.83 7.63
N ASN A 75 -11.91 -1.39 8.85
CA ASN A 75 -10.93 -0.59 9.58
C ASN A 75 -9.83 -1.51 10.13
N ARG A 76 -8.61 -1.39 9.62
CA ARG A 76 -7.48 -2.23 10.03
C ARG A 76 -6.33 -1.37 10.53
N HIS A 77 -5.72 -1.80 11.63
CA HIS A 77 -4.50 -1.20 12.14
C HIS A 77 -3.29 -1.98 11.63
N HIS A 78 -2.35 -1.27 11.03
CA HIS A 78 -1.08 -1.83 10.58
C HIS A 78 0.05 -1.34 11.49
N SER A 79 0.92 -2.26 11.91
CA SER A 79 2.09 -1.94 12.71
C SER A 79 3.19 -1.41 11.80
N LEU A 80 3.27 -0.07 11.66
CA LEU A 80 4.26 0.59 10.82
C LEU A 80 5.48 1.03 11.63
N ARG A 81 6.65 1.03 11.01
CA ARG A 81 7.87 1.66 11.49
C ARG A 81 7.62 3.15 11.74
N ALA A 82 8.15 3.67 12.84
CA ALA A 82 7.97 5.06 13.23
C ALA A 82 8.50 6.02 12.15
N SER A 83 9.62 5.70 11.48
CA SER A 83 10.16 6.50 10.38
C SER A 83 9.22 6.55 9.17
N THR A 84 8.74 5.40 8.68
CA THR A 84 7.76 5.32 7.58
C THR A 84 6.49 6.10 7.93
N ARG A 85 6.03 5.98 9.18
CA ARG A 85 4.86 6.69 9.67
C ARG A 85 5.04 8.21 9.66
N ALA A 86 6.20 8.70 10.10
CA ALA A 86 6.55 10.11 10.13
C ALA A 86 6.73 10.69 8.72
N ALA A 87 7.45 9.97 7.85
CA ALA A 87 7.65 10.37 6.46
C ALA A 87 6.33 10.49 5.69
N MET A 88 5.38 9.57 5.94
CA MET A 88 4.03 9.65 5.39
C MET A 88 3.25 10.87 5.90
N GLU A 89 3.31 11.21 7.20
CA GLU A 89 2.66 12.42 7.71
C GLU A 89 3.25 13.69 7.08
N GLN A 90 4.58 13.74 6.95
CA GLN A 90 5.24 14.87 6.30
C GLN A 90 4.79 14.99 4.84
N ALA A 91 4.76 13.89 4.09
CA ALA A 91 4.27 13.89 2.72
C ALA A 91 2.80 14.37 2.60
N ILE A 92 1.94 14.02 3.55
CA ILE A 92 0.55 14.51 3.61
C ILE A 92 0.50 16.03 3.86
N ILE A 93 1.38 16.55 4.72
CA ILE A 93 1.49 17.99 4.98
C ILE A 93 1.95 18.73 3.71
N ASP A 94 2.99 18.21 3.05
CA ASP A 94 3.53 18.80 1.82
C ASP A 94 2.50 18.76 0.69
N ASP A 95 1.76 17.66 0.54
CA ASP A 95 0.65 17.54 -0.41
C ASP A 95 -0.44 18.59 -0.13
N ARG A 96 -0.80 18.79 1.15
CA ARG A 96 -1.78 19.81 1.55
C ARG A 96 -1.30 21.22 1.19
N GLN A 97 -0.02 21.54 1.43
CA GLN A 97 0.55 22.83 1.06
C GLN A 97 0.54 23.06 -0.45
N ALA A 98 0.65 21.99 -1.24
CA ALA A 98 0.49 22.02 -2.70
C ALA A 98 -0.98 21.93 -3.18
N GLY A 99 -1.96 22.05 -2.27
CA GLY A 99 -3.40 22.07 -2.59
C GLY A 99 -4.06 20.69 -2.69
N ARG A 100 -3.34 19.59 -2.43
CA ARG A 100 -3.90 18.23 -2.40
C ARG A 100 -4.39 17.87 -1.00
N MET A 101 -5.69 17.98 -0.77
CA MET A 101 -6.31 17.68 0.53
C MET A 101 -6.71 16.21 0.67
N LEU A 102 -5.77 15.34 1.05
CA LEU A 102 -6.06 13.94 1.34
C LEU A 102 -6.08 13.66 2.85
N SER A 103 -7.02 12.83 3.30
CA SER A 103 -6.94 12.20 4.62
C SER A 103 -5.89 11.09 4.61
N ARG A 104 -5.36 10.71 5.79
CA ARG A 104 -4.39 9.61 5.92
C ARG A 104 -4.83 8.32 5.23
N SER A 105 -6.08 7.91 5.45
CA SER A 105 -6.62 6.70 4.81
C SER A 105 -6.72 6.83 3.29
N SER A 106 -7.01 8.04 2.78
CA SER A 106 -7.07 8.29 1.33
C SER A 106 -5.68 8.30 0.71
N TRP A 107 -4.69 8.86 1.41
CA TRP A 107 -3.29 8.84 1.00
C TRP A 107 -2.72 7.42 0.96
N ILE A 108 -2.98 6.62 2.01
CA ILE A 108 -2.61 5.19 2.03
C ILE A 108 -3.30 4.45 0.87
N HIS A 109 -4.59 4.70 0.64
CA HIS A 109 -5.32 4.10 -0.48
C HIS A 109 -4.70 4.46 -1.83
N GLU A 110 -4.32 5.72 -2.05
CA GLU A 110 -3.64 6.16 -3.27
C GLU A 110 -2.31 5.38 -3.47
N ALA A 111 -1.48 5.31 -2.44
CA ALA A 111 -0.21 4.57 -2.48
C ALA A 111 -0.40 3.10 -2.92
N ILE A 112 -1.41 2.43 -2.34
CA ILE A 112 -1.74 1.04 -2.66
C ILE A 112 -2.31 0.92 -4.07
N ALA A 113 -3.23 1.80 -4.47
CA ALA A 113 -3.82 1.78 -5.80
C ALA A 113 -2.75 1.89 -6.89
N VAL A 114 -1.74 2.73 -6.66
CA VAL A 114 -0.58 2.89 -7.55
C VAL A 114 0.24 1.61 -7.60
N ALA A 115 0.57 1.02 -6.44
CA ALA A 115 1.31 -0.25 -6.40
C ALA A 115 0.57 -1.41 -7.08
N VAL A 116 -0.74 -1.50 -6.89
CA VAL A 116 -1.60 -2.48 -7.58
C VAL A 116 -1.57 -2.25 -9.09
N SER A 117 -1.73 -1.00 -9.54
CA SER A 117 -1.66 -0.66 -10.96
C SER A 117 -0.30 -0.98 -11.57
N ASP A 118 0.79 -0.71 -10.85
CA ASP A 118 2.15 -1.03 -11.28
C ASP A 118 2.39 -2.55 -11.36
N ALA A 119 1.77 -3.34 -10.47
CA ALA A 119 1.81 -4.80 -10.53
C ALA A 119 0.99 -5.36 -11.68
N GLU A 120 -0.24 -4.88 -11.89
CA GLU A 120 -1.11 -5.25 -13.01
C GLU A 120 -0.46 -4.93 -14.37
N LYS A 121 0.17 -3.75 -14.49
CA LYS A 121 0.93 -3.38 -15.70
C LYS A 121 2.06 -4.36 -15.99
N ARG A 122 2.82 -4.77 -14.97
CA ARG A 122 3.90 -5.75 -15.13
C ARG A 122 3.38 -7.15 -15.46
N ALA A 123 2.21 -7.52 -14.95
CA ALA A 123 1.55 -8.79 -15.24
C ALA A 123 0.88 -8.82 -16.63
N GLY A 124 0.76 -7.67 -17.30
CA GLY A 124 0.06 -7.54 -18.58
C GLY A 124 -1.48 -7.59 -18.44
N GLY A 125 -2.03 -7.35 -17.25
CA GLY A 125 -3.47 -7.41 -17.01
C GLY A 125 -3.86 -7.45 -15.54
N THR A 126 -5.14 -7.71 -15.28
CA THR A 126 -5.68 -7.85 -13.93
C THR A 126 -5.06 -9.06 -13.22
N LEU A 127 -4.58 -8.85 -11.99
CA LEU A 127 -4.02 -9.93 -11.18
C LEU A 127 -5.12 -10.92 -10.74
N ALA A 128 -4.76 -12.20 -10.68
CA ALA A 128 -5.65 -13.22 -10.11
C ALA A 128 -5.92 -12.91 -8.63
N PRO A 129 -7.18 -12.91 -8.18
CA PRO A 129 -7.51 -12.63 -6.79
C PRO A 129 -6.97 -13.74 -5.88
N VAL A 130 -6.47 -13.36 -4.71
CA VAL A 130 -6.15 -14.34 -3.66
C VAL A 130 -7.46 -14.77 -3.00
N PRO A 131 -7.79 -16.08 -2.96
CA PRO A 131 -9.00 -16.57 -2.31
C PRO A 131 -9.21 -16.01 -0.89
N ASP A 132 -10.47 -15.77 -0.56
CA ASP A 132 -10.85 -15.32 0.77
C ASP A 132 -10.50 -16.37 1.82
N GLY A 133 -10.01 -15.92 2.98
CA GLY A 133 -9.54 -16.80 4.04
C GLY A 133 -8.16 -17.43 3.82
N GLN A 134 -7.59 -17.38 2.60
CA GLN A 134 -6.23 -17.89 2.38
C GLN A 134 -5.19 -17.03 3.09
N ARG A 135 -4.42 -17.65 3.99
CA ARG A 135 -3.30 -16.98 4.64
C ARG A 135 -2.27 -16.58 3.58
N LEU A 136 -1.86 -15.32 3.63
CA LEU A 136 -0.77 -14.85 2.79
C LEU A 136 0.55 -15.51 3.20
N PRO A 137 1.43 -15.81 2.23
CA PRO A 137 2.81 -16.18 2.55
C PRO A 137 3.43 -15.09 3.43
N ASN A 138 4.05 -15.50 4.53
CA ASN A 138 4.82 -14.61 5.39
C ASN A 138 6.16 -15.28 5.69
N GLN A 139 7.22 -14.60 5.30
CA GLN A 139 8.61 -15.06 5.28
C GLN A 139 8.81 -16.38 4.50
N PRO A 140 8.28 -16.55 3.28
CA PRO A 140 8.67 -17.70 2.47
C PRO A 140 10.17 -17.65 2.21
N ALA A 141 10.81 -18.82 2.19
CA ALA A 141 12.16 -18.93 1.66
C ALA A 141 12.13 -18.46 0.21
N LYS A 142 12.84 -17.37 -0.11
CA LYS A 142 13.00 -16.94 -1.49
C LYS A 142 13.93 -17.95 -2.18
N PRO A 143 13.60 -18.44 -3.39
CA PRO A 143 14.54 -19.26 -4.13
C PRO A 143 15.82 -18.45 -4.33
N SER A 144 16.95 -19.01 -3.88
CA SER A 144 18.28 -18.48 -4.18
C SER A 144 18.47 -18.57 -5.69
N CYS A 145 18.63 -17.43 -6.36
CA CYS A 145 19.22 -17.41 -7.71
C CYS A 145 20.72 -17.70 -7.61
#